data_AF-A0A5K0ZZT5-F1
#
_entry.id   AF-A0A5K0ZZT5-F1
#
_cell.length_a   1.000
_cell.length_b   1.000
_cell.length_c   1.000
_cell.angle_alpha   90.00
_cell.angle_beta   90.00
_cell.angle_gamma   90.00
#
_symmetry.space_group_name_H-M   'P 1'
#
loop_
_entity.id
_entity.type
_entity.pdbx_description
1 polymer ?
#
loop_
_entity_poly.entity_id
_entity_poly.type
_entity_poly.pdbx_seq_one_letter_code
_entity_poly.pdbx_strand_id
1 'polypeptide(L)' 'CEMTGVVVDVGDGATHIVPVADGYVIGSSIKSIPITGKDITLFIQQLLK' A
#
# COMPACT_ATOMS: atom_id res chain seq x y z
N CYS A 1 0.95 2.27 -25.37
CA CYS A 1 0.26 1.55 -24.28
C CYS A 1 0.27 2.46 -23.07
N GLU A 2 -0.89 2.92 -22.63
CA GLU A 2 -1.00 3.75 -21.43
C GLU A 2 -1.00 2.85 -20.19
N MET A 3 -0.51 3.38 -19.07
CA MET A 3 -0.37 2.62 -17.83
C MET A 3 -1.74 2.42 -17.20
N THR A 4 -2.15 1.16 -17.04
CA THR A 4 -3.32 0.77 -16.25
C THR A 4 -2.89 -0.25 -15.21
N GLY A 5 -3.20 0.00 -13.95
CA GLY A 5 -2.76 -0.81 -12.83
C GLY A 5 -2.99 -0.14 -11.48
N VAL A 6 -2.34 -0.67 -10.45
CA VAL A 6 -2.40 -0.11 -9.08
C VAL A 6 -0.99 0.02 -8.55
N VAL A 7 -0.65 1.22 -8.08
CA VAL A 7 0.56 1.45 -7.29
C VAL A 7 0.23 1.14 -5.84
N VAL A 8 1.04 0.29 -5.21
CA VAL A 8 0.97 0.00 -3.78
C VAL A 8 2.28 0.47 -3.17
N ASP A 9 2.23 1.60 -2.48
CA ASP A 9 3.38 2.20 -1.79
C ASP A 9 3.33 1.87 -0.30
N VAL A 10 4.36 1.21 0.20
CA VAL A 10 4.42 0.75 1.59
C VAL A 10 5.43 1.63 2.34
N GLY A 11 4.92 2.63 3.06
CA GLY A 11 5.73 3.52 3.90
C GLY A 11 5.86 3.05 5.34
N ASP A 12 6.49 3.87 6.19
CA ASP A 12 6.67 3.59 7.62
C ASP A 12 5.38 3.78 8.44
N GLY A 13 4.49 4.70 8.03
CA GLY A 13 3.23 5.00 8.72
C GLY A 13 1.98 4.34 8.13
N ALA A 14 1.95 4.07 6.84
CA ALA A 14 0.82 3.43 6.15
C ALA A 14 1.24 2.80 4.83
N THR A 15 0.40 1.87 4.34
CA THR A 15 0.40 1.41 2.95
C THR A 15 -0.64 2.19 2.16
N HIS A 16 -0.22 2.88 1.11
CA HIS A 16 -1.06 3.64 0.19
C HIS A 16 -1.36 2.84 -1.07
N ILE A 17 -2.62 2.86 -1.50
CA ILE A 17 -3.12 2.19 -2.70
C ILE A 17 -3.60 3.28 -3.66
N VAL A 18 -2.97 3.37 -4.83
CA VAL A 18 -3.23 4.40 -5.84
C VAL A 18 -3.56 3.73 -7.18
N PRO A 19 -4.85 3.64 -7.54
CA PRO A 19 -5.27 3.08 -8.83
C PRO A 19 -4.98 4.06 -9.97
N VAL A 20 -4.51 3.52 -11.09
CA VAL A 20 -4.20 4.25 -12.33
C VAL A 20 -4.91 3.58 -13.50
N ALA A 21 -5.61 4.35 -14.33
CA ALA A 21 -6.20 3.87 -15.58
C ALA A 21 -5.86 4.85 -16.69
N ASP A 22 -5.38 4.32 -17.82
CA ASP A 22 -5.02 5.08 -19.01
C ASP A 22 -4.06 6.24 -18.70
N GLY A 23 -3.13 6.02 -17.75
CA GLY A 23 -2.16 7.01 -17.28
C GLY A 23 -2.70 8.02 -16.26
N TYR A 24 -3.98 7.98 -15.89
CA TYR A 24 -4.60 8.90 -14.93
C TYR A 24 -4.84 8.25 -13.56
N VAL A 25 -4.61 9.00 -12.50
CA VAL A 25 -4.93 8.58 -11.12
C VAL A 25 -6.43 8.65 -10.87
N ILE A 26 -7.01 7.56 -10.38
CA ILE A 26 -8.42 7.51 -9.96
C ILE A 26 -8.50 7.99 -8.51
N GLY A 27 -8.50 9.31 -8.32
CA GLY A 27 -8.38 9.95 -7.00
C GLY A 27 -9.43 9.50 -5.96
N SER A 28 -10.68 9.28 -6.39
CA SER A 28 -11.77 8.81 -5.51
C SER A 28 -11.54 7.41 -4.93
N SER A 29 -10.64 6.64 -5.55
CA SER A 29 -10.35 5.25 -5.21
C SER A 29 -9.03 5.09 -4.45
N ILE A 30 -8.35 6.18 -4.09
CA ILE A 30 -7.15 6.13 -3.26
C ILE A 30 -7.55 5.65 -1.85
N LYS A 31 -6.78 4.69 -1.32
CA LYS A 31 -6.96 4.14 0.03
C LYS A 31 -5.64 4.12 0.78
N SER A 32 -5.72 4.23 2.10
CA SER A 32 -4.59 4.10 3.00
C SER A 32 -4.93 3.08 4.07
N ILE A 33 -4.03 2.12 4.29
CA ILE A 33 -4.16 1.07 5.28
C ILE A 33 -3.06 1.29 6.33
N PRO A 34 -3.37 1.37 7.63
CA PRO A 34 -2.38 1.56 8.69
C PRO A 34 -1.68 0.23 9.02
N ILE A 35 -1.07 -0.39 8.01
CA ILE A 35 -0.24 -1.58 8.12
C ILE A 35 1.02 -1.32 7.33
N THR A 36 2.17 -1.60 7.94
CA THR A 36 3.50 -1.39 7.36
C THR A 36 4.44 -2.56 7.66
N GLY A 37 5.67 -2.48 7.15
CA GLY A 37 6.69 -3.51 7.42
C GLY A 37 7.02 -3.66 8.91
N LYS A 38 6.80 -2.61 9.72
CA LYS A 38 6.99 -2.66 11.17
C LYS A 38 5.97 -3.57 11.85
N ASP A 39 4.71 -3.50 11.44
CA ASP A 39 3.65 -4.34 12.00
C ASP A 39 3.92 -5.83 11.75
N ILE A 40 4.39 -6.15 10.54
CA ILE A 40 4.81 -7.52 10.18
C ILE A 40 6.00 -7.96 11.05
N THR A 41 7.00 -7.10 11.19
CA THR A 41 8.18 -7.40 12.03
C THR A 41 7.78 -7.70 13.48
N LEU A 42 6.92 -6.87 14.07
CA LEU A 42 6.40 -7.05 15.43
C LEU A 42 5.58 -8.34 15.56
N PHE A 43 4.73 -8.63 14.58
CA PHE A 43 3.93 -9.86 14.55
C PHE A 43 4.82 -11.11 14.57
N ILE A 44 5.83 -11.18 13.69
CA ILE A 44 6.76 -12.31 13.66
C ILE A 44 7.55 -12.41 14.97
N GLN A 45 8.00 -11.29 15.53
CA GLN A 45 8.67 -11.28 16.84
C GLN A 45 7.78 -11.81 17.97
N GLN A 46 6.48 -11.55 17.93
CA GLN A 46 5.53 -12.08 18.92
C GLN A 46 5.34 -13.59 18.78
N LEU A 47 5.35 -14.13 17.56
CA LEU A 47 5.24 -15.58 17.31
C LEU A 47 6.49 -16.37 17.70
N LEU A 48 7.65 -15.71 17.73
CA LEU A 48 8.93 -16.33 18.11
C LEU A 48 9.22 -16.27 19.62
N LYS A 49 8.31 -15.69 20.42
CA LYS A 49 8.35 -15.73 21.88
C LYS A 49 7.67 -16.99 22.40
#